data_AF-J4TES7-F1
#
_entry.id   AF-J4TES7-F1
#
_cell.length_a   1.000
_cell.length_b   1.000
_cell.length_c   1.000
_cell.angle_alpha   90.00
_cell.angle_beta   90.00
_cell.angle_gamma   90.00
#
_symmetry.space_group_name_H-M   'P 1'
#
loop_
_entity.id
_entity.type
_entity.pdbx_description
1 polymer ?
#
loop_
_entity_poly.entity_id
_entity_poly.type
_entity_poly.pdbx_seq_one_letter_code
_entity_poly.pdbx_strand_id
1 'polypeptide(L)'
;MITTAIDRGLSAELAEDLAATALTLAKRFAAGATMWSIAPSWEPHALHIAVEFVHPVIMGKRALPAVALTGSDLVDLVRVSVRPGDIVVAISGADNADVRAVMRRAPAWGATTIWIGSGEVAPAAMADHVLWLDDPDPRVPATGGFVLFYHLLWELTHVCFEHSGLLKPQPDDEVCVTCSDEGRLGEVVSASAGGQARVRTARGVEDVVTTLVDPVAPGELVLVHAGTAISRMDEEDVS
;
A
#
# COMPACT_ATOMS: atom_id res chain seq x y z
N MET A 1 -4.69 29.53 20.82
CA MET A 1 -4.76 28.73 19.58
C MET A 1 -3.55 27.82 19.58
N ILE A 2 -3.77 26.51 19.53
CA ILE A 2 -2.68 25.56 19.29
C ILE A 2 -2.49 25.56 17.78
N THR A 3 -1.32 25.99 17.32
CA THR A 3 -0.91 25.95 15.91
C THR A 3 -0.81 24.50 15.46
N THR A 4 -1.60 24.10 14.47
CA THR A 4 -1.60 22.75 13.88
C THR A 4 -0.44 22.58 12.89
N ALA A 5 -0.09 21.35 12.49
CA ALA A 5 0.88 21.15 11.41
C ALA A 5 0.47 21.82 10.09
N ILE A 6 -0.82 21.94 9.81
CA ILE A 6 -1.32 22.65 8.62
C ILE A 6 -0.94 24.13 8.66
N ASP A 7 -0.98 24.76 9.84
CA ASP A 7 -0.62 26.18 10.02
C ASP A 7 0.89 26.42 9.84
N ARG A 8 1.73 25.37 9.93
CA ARG A 8 3.19 25.45 9.76
C ARG A 8 3.63 25.22 8.31
N GLY A 9 2.75 24.72 7.45
CA GLY A 9 3.07 24.29 6.09
C GLY A 9 3.75 22.91 6.05
N LEU A 10 3.79 22.32 4.85
CA LEU A 10 4.49 21.05 4.60
C LEU A 10 6.01 21.27 4.60
N SER A 11 6.77 20.32 5.14
CA SER A 11 8.22 20.31 4.97
C SER A 11 8.59 20.00 3.51
N ALA A 12 9.85 20.27 3.13
CA ALA A 12 10.31 19.99 1.77
C ALA A 12 10.33 18.48 1.48
N GLU A 13 10.74 17.69 2.46
CA GLU A 13 10.80 16.23 2.37
C GLU A 13 9.39 15.65 2.18
N LEU A 14 8.42 16.09 2.99
CA LEU A 14 7.05 15.60 2.89
C LEU A 14 6.37 16.04 1.58
N ALA A 15 6.74 17.20 1.04
CA ALA A 15 6.28 17.64 -0.28
C ALA A 15 6.88 16.77 -1.41
N GLU A 16 8.14 16.33 -1.28
CA GLU A 16 8.78 15.40 -2.22
C GLU A 16 8.11 14.02 -2.17
N ASP A 17 7.89 13.49 -0.98
CA ASP A 17 7.20 12.21 -0.77
C ASP A 17 5.77 12.25 -1.34
N LEU A 18 5.06 13.37 -1.14
CA LEU A 18 3.73 13.59 -1.68
C LEU A 18 3.73 13.60 -3.22
N ALA A 19 4.71 14.27 -3.82
CA ALA A 19 4.86 14.31 -5.28
C ALA A 19 5.21 12.92 -5.86
N ALA A 20 6.12 12.18 -5.21
CA ALA A 20 6.47 10.82 -5.59
C ALA A 20 5.26 9.88 -5.50
N THR A 21 4.51 9.97 -4.40
CA THR A 21 3.29 9.18 -4.17
C THR A 21 2.23 9.48 -5.25
N ALA A 22 2.01 10.76 -5.57
CA ALA A 22 1.07 11.15 -6.62
C ALA A 22 1.46 10.63 -8.01
N LEU A 23 2.76 10.64 -8.34
CA LEU A 23 3.26 10.04 -9.59
C LEU A 23 3.02 8.52 -9.63
N THR A 24 3.26 7.82 -8.52
CA THR A 24 2.96 6.39 -8.41
C THR A 24 1.47 6.11 -8.59
N LEU A 25 0.60 6.85 -7.90
CA LEU A 25 -0.86 6.75 -8.06
C LEU A 25 -1.26 6.94 -9.52
N ALA A 26 -0.76 7.98 -10.17
CA ALA A 26 -1.09 8.27 -11.57
C ALA A 26 -0.66 7.14 -12.50
N LYS A 27 0.54 6.58 -12.31
CA LYS A 27 1.03 5.42 -13.08
C LYS A 27 0.16 4.18 -12.87
N ARG A 28 -0.19 3.87 -11.62
CA ARG A 28 -1.06 2.73 -11.28
C ARG A 28 -2.45 2.88 -11.88
N PHE A 29 -3.08 4.04 -11.74
CA PHE A 29 -4.39 4.30 -12.36
C PHE A 29 -4.35 4.34 -13.89
N ALA A 30 -3.25 4.80 -14.49
CA ALA A 30 -3.03 4.71 -15.94
C ALA A 30 -2.96 3.25 -16.42
N ALA A 31 -2.38 2.37 -15.59
CA ALA A 31 -2.35 0.92 -15.81
C ALA A 31 -3.66 0.20 -15.44
N GLY A 32 -4.69 0.92 -14.99
CA GLY A 32 -6.02 0.36 -14.71
C GLY A 32 -6.24 -0.12 -13.28
N ALA A 33 -5.39 0.29 -12.33
CA ALA A 33 -5.53 -0.06 -10.91
C ALA A 33 -6.86 0.40 -10.29
N THR A 34 -7.35 -0.37 -9.31
CA THR A 34 -8.34 0.07 -8.32
C THR A 34 -7.63 0.44 -7.02
N MET A 35 -8.08 1.52 -6.37
CA MET A 35 -7.60 1.91 -5.05
C MET A 35 -8.56 1.46 -3.95
N TRP A 36 -8.02 0.81 -2.93
CA TRP A 36 -8.76 0.33 -1.76
C TRP A 36 -8.36 1.18 -0.55
N SER A 37 -9.28 2.00 -0.05
CA SER A 37 -9.02 2.88 1.11
C SER A 37 -9.47 2.21 2.42
N ILE A 38 -8.61 2.23 3.43
CA ILE A 38 -8.88 1.70 4.77
C ILE A 38 -8.58 2.76 5.83
N ALA A 39 -9.42 2.84 6.86
CA ALA A 39 -9.21 3.75 7.98
C ALA A 39 -9.88 3.19 9.24
N PRO A 40 -9.37 2.09 9.83
CA PRO A 40 -10.09 1.33 10.87
C PRO A 40 -10.47 2.15 12.11
N SER A 41 -9.64 3.13 12.49
CA SER A 41 -9.94 4.02 13.63
C SER A 41 -10.72 5.28 13.24
N TRP A 42 -10.81 5.58 11.93
CA TRP A 42 -11.37 6.82 11.39
C TRP A 42 -12.07 6.59 10.04
N GLU A 43 -13.05 5.67 10.03
CA GLU A 43 -13.75 5.21 8.81
C GLU A 43 -14.22 6.34 7.86
N PRO A 44 -14.67 7.52 8.33
CA PRO A 44 -15.03 8.62 7.44
C PRO A 44 -13.93 9.01 6.45
N HIS A 45 -12.64 8.87 6.79
CA HIS A 45 -11.54 9.16 5.85
C HIS A 45 -11.47 8.17 4.70
N ALA A 46 -11.67 6.87 4.95
CA ALA A 46 -11.70 5.88 3.89
C ALA A 46 -12.84 6.15 2.90
N LEU A 47 -14.02 6.47 3.42
CA LEU A 47 -15.20 6.84 2.64
C LEU A 47 -14.97 8.12 1.83
N HIS A 48 -14.37 9.14 2.46
CA HIS A 48 -14.04 10.40 1.82
C HIS A 48 -13.11 10.18 0.62
N ILE A 49 -12.02 9.44 0.82
CA ILE A 49 -11.06 9.11 -0.25
C ILE A 49 -11.76 8.41 -1.42
N ALA A 50 -12.61 7.42 -1.14
CA ALA A 50 -13.32 6.70 -2.19
C ALA A 50 -14.24 7.64 -2.99
N VAL A 51 -14.99 8.53 -2.32
CA VAL A 51 -15.90 9.46 -2.98
C VAL A 51 -15.15 10.48 -3.83
N GLU A 52 -14.08 11.10 -3.33
CA GLU A 52 -13.32 12.12 -4.06
C GLU A 52 -12.69 11.59 -5.35
N PHE A 53 -12.18 10.36 -5.32
CA PHE A 53 -11.56 9.74 -6.50
C PHE A 53 -12.61 9.28 -7.53
N VAL A 54 -13.77 8.78 -7.10
CA VAL A 54 -14.85 8.35 -8.01
C VAL A 54 -15.66 9.53 -8.57
N HIS A 55 -15.89 10.58 -7.77
CA HIS A 55 -16.72 11.73 -8.12
C HIS A 55 -15.89 13.03 -8.05
N PRO A 56 -14.99 13.26 -9.03
CA PRO A 56 -14.09 14.40 -8.99
C PRO A 56 -14.87 15.73 -8.97
N VAL A 57 -14.58 16.58 -7.98
CA VAL A 57 -15.25 17.87 -7.78
C VAL A 57 -14.97 18.86 -8.92
N ILE A 58 -13.81 18.73 -9.59
CA ILE A 58 -13.44 19.58 -10.72
C ILE A 58 -14.05 19.04 -12.01
N MET A 59 -14.86 19.88 -12.66
CA MET A 59 -15.50 19.55 -13.94
C MET A 59 -14.47 19.11 -14.98
N GLY A 60 -14.75 17.98 -15.64
CA GLY A 60 -13.93 17.43 -16.72
C GLY A 60 -12.76 16.54 -16.28
N LYS A 61 -12.51 16.38 -14.98
CA LYS A 61 -11.51 15.41 -14.48
C LYS A 61 -12.04 13.97 -14.58
N ARG A 62 -11.14 13.03 -14.81
CA ARG A 62 -11.43 11.60 -14.96
C ARG A 62 -11.80 10.99 -13.60
N ALA A 63 -12.89 10.24 -13.53
CA ALA A 63 -13.18 9.39 -12.39
C ALA A 63 -12.15 8.26 -12.27
N LEU A 64 -11.62 8.04 -11.06
CA LEU A 64 -10.63 7.02 -10.73
C LEU A 64 -11.26 5.94 -9.85
N PRO A 65 -11.07 4.64 -10.15
CA PRO A 65 -11.72 3.57 -9.37
C PRO A 65 -11.18 3.54 -7.94
N ALA A 66 -12.03 3.87 -6.96
CA ALA A 66 -11.68 3.82 -5.55
C ALA A 66 -12.84 3.27 -4.71
N VAL A 67 -12.53 2.42 -3.73
CA VAL A 67 -13.51 1.76 -2.85
C VAL A 67 -13.02 1.79 -1.42
N ALA A 68 -13.90 2.22 -0.51
CA ALA A 68 -13.64 2.17 0.93
C ALA A 68 -13.97 0.78 1.48
N LEU A 69 -13.03 0.21 2.23
CA LEU A 69 -13.23 -1.03 2.98
C LEU A 69 -13.36 -0.68 4.47
N THR A 70 -14.53 -0.97 5.04
CA THR A 70 -14.93 -0.64 6.41
C THR A 70 -15.46 -1.89 7.13
N GLY A 71 -15.47 -1.87 8.47
CA GLY A 71 -15.94 -3.01 9.27
C GLY A 71 -14.82 -3.92 9.79
N SER A 72 -15.20 -5.11 10.26
CA SER A 72 -14.29 -6.08 10.86
C SER A 72 -13.48 -6.87 9.84
N ASP A 73 -12.51 -7.64 10.32
CA ASP A 73 -11.72 -8.58 9.52
C ASP A 73 -10.99 -7.90 8.35
N LEU A 74 -10.46 -6.70 8.62
CA LEU A 74 -9.91 -5.79 7.62
C LEU A 74 -8.82 -6.44 6.76
N VAL A 75 -7.94 -7.23 7.36
CA VAL A 75 -6.86 -7.93 6.64
C VAL A 75 -7.43 -8.87 5.58
N ASP A 76 -8.45 -9.67 5.93
CA ASP A 76 -9.09 -10.61 5.02
C ASP A 76 -9.90 -9.88 3.94
N LEU A 77 -10.59 -8.80 4.32
CA LEU A 77 -11.34 -7.96 3.40
C LEU A 77 -10.43 -7.33 2.34
N VAL A 78 -9.27 -6.81 2.72
CA VAL A 78 -8.29 -6.29 1.76
C VAL A 78 -7.74 -7.44 0.90
N ARG A 79 -7.35 -8.56 1.53
CA ARG A 79 -6.76 -9.72 0.84
C ARG A 79 -7.63 -10.28 -0.28
N VAL A 80 -8.95 -10.35 -0.08
CA VAL A 80 -9.91 -10.86 -1.09
C VAL A 80 -10.26 -9.83 -2.16
N SER A 81 -10.16 -8.54 -1.83
CA SER A 81 -10.52 -7.44 -2.73
C SER A 81 -9.42 -7.12 -3.73
N VAL A 82 -8.18 -7.07 -3.24
CA VAL A 82 -7.00 -6.61 -3.99
C VAL A 82 -6.60 -7.59 -5.10
N ARG A 83 -6.33 -7.02 -6.29
CA ARG A 83 -5.67 -7.69 -7.41
C ARG A 83 -4.25 -7.17 -7.61
N PRO A 84 -3.34 -7.96 -8.22
CA PRO A 84 -2.04 -7.45 -8.61
C PRO A 84 -2.14 -6.18 -9.45
N GLY A 85 -1.38 -5.15 -9.09
CA GLY A 85 -1.40 -3.82 -9.70
C GLY A 85 -2.34 -2.81 -9.02
N ASP A 86 -3.21 -3.25 -8.10
CA ASP A 86 -4.05 -2.35 -7.31
C ASP A 86 -3.26 -1.54 -6.28
N ILE A 87 -3.94 -0.58 -5.65
CA ILE A 87 -3.40 0.27 -4.59
C ILE A 87 -4.16 0.02 -3.29
N VAL A 88 -3.45 0.00 -2.16
CA VAL A 88 -4.05 0.09 -0.82
C VAL A 88 -3.59 1.38 -0.16
N VAL A 89 -4.53 2.25 0.20
CA VAL A 89 -4.28 3.47 0.99
C VAL A 89 -4.84 3.28 2.40
N ALA A 90 -4.01 3.42 3.42
CA ALA A 90 -4.44 3.38 4.81
C ALA A 90 -4.30 4.74 5.51
N ILE A 91 -5.32 5.09 6.30
CA ILE A 91 -5.28 6.20 7.26
C ILE A 91 -5.33 5.63 8.67
N SER A 92 -4.21 5.63 9.39
CA SER A 92 -4.13 5.12 10.77
C SER A 92 -2.93 5.65 11.53
N GLY A 93 -2.90 5.47 12.85
CA GLY A 93 -1.66 5.50 13.63
C GLY A 93 -0.74 4.32 13.30
N ALA A 94 0.56 4.47 13.60
CA ALA A 94 1.61 3.51 13.28
C ALA A 94 1.51 2.19 14.06
N ASP A 95 0.77 2.19 15.16
CA ASP A 95 0.54 1.07 16.08
C ASP A 95 -0.67 0.21 15.69
N ASN A 96 -1.43 0.59 14.65
CA ASN A 96 -2.60 -0.17 14.23
C ASN A 96 -2.19 -1.54 13.65
N ALA A 97 -2.51 -2.61 14.37
CA ALA A 97 -2.12 -3.98 14.04
C ALA A 97 -2.66 -4.45 12.68
N ASP A 98 -3.92 -4.13 12.36
CA ASP A 98 -4.53 -4.55 11.09
C ASP A 98 -3.90 -3.85 9.90
N VAL A 99 -3.64 -2.53 10.01
CA VAL A 99 -2.94 -1.79 8.94
C VAL A 99 -1.52 -2.32 8.78
N ARG A 100 -0.77 -2.54 9.86
CA ARG A 100 0.56 -3.17 9.78
C ARG A 100 0.52 -4.55 9.10
N ALA A 101 -0.48 -5.36 9.43
CA ALA A 101 -0.69 -6.67 8.84
C ALA A 101 -1.01 -6.60 7.34
N VAL A 102 -1.80 -5.61 6.91
CA VAL A 102 -2.08 -5.33 5.50
C VAL A 102 -0.82 -4.87 4.76
N MET A 103 -0.11 -3.88 5.31
CA MET A 103 1.07 -3.30 4.67
C MET A 103 2.17 -4.34 4.43
N ARG A 104 2.36 -5.26 5.39
CA ARG A 104 3.31 -6.37 5.26
C ARG A 104 2.93 -7.39 4.18
N ARG A 105 1.64 -7.64 3.96
CA ARG A 105 1.14 -8.70 3.07
C ARG A 105 0.84 -8.19 1.65
N ALA A 106 0.49 -6.92 1.51
CA ALA A 106 0.14 -6.31 0.22
C ALA A 106 1.19 -6.49 -0.89
N PRO A 107 2.52 -6.48 -0.63
CA PRO A 107 3.51 -6.80 -1.66
C PRO A 107 3.36 -8.23 -2.20
N ALA A 108 3.04 -9.22 -1.34
CA ALA A 108 2.74 -10.58 -1.78
C ALA A 108 1.42 -10.66 -2.57
N TRP A 109 0.53 -9.69 -2.41
CA TRP A 109 -0.70 -9.56 -3.22
C TRP A 109 -0.48 -8.80 -4.53
N GLY A 110 0.70 -8.20 -4.70
CA GLY A 110 1.05 -7.34 -5.84
C GLY A 110 0.42 -5.95 -5.79
N ALA A 111 -0.04 -5.50 -4.61
CA ALA A 111 -0.57 -4.16 -4.43
C ALA A 111 0.52 -3.17 -4.02
N THR A 112 0.41 -1.94 -4.53
CA THR A 112 1.17 -0.81 -4.02
C THR A 112 0.53 -0.24 -2.76
N THR A 113 1.34 0.06 -1.75
CA THR A 113 0.87 0.51 -0.44
C THR A 113 1.20 1.97 -0.16
N ILE A 114 0.21 2.69 0.38
CA ILE A 114 0.37 4.07 0.84
C ILE A 114 -0.19 4.13 2.26
N TRP A 115 0.57 4.68 3.18
CA TRP A 115 0.17 4.84 4.56
C TRP A 115 0.26 6.31 4.98
N ILE A 116 -0.88 6.89 5.33
CA ILE A 116 -0.99 8.25 5.85
C ILE A 116 -1.31 8.20 7.34
N GLY A 117 -0.58 8.97 8.14
CA GLY A 117 -0.82 9.05 9.58
C GLY A 117 -0.15 10.24 10.23
N SER A 118 -0.17 10.27 11.56
CA SER A 118 0.37 11.35 12.38
C SER A 118 0.88 10.85 13.72
N GLY A 119 1.73 11.63 14.38
CA GLY A 119 2.30 11.29 15.68
C GLY A 119 3.55 10.43 15.56
N GLU A 120 3.68 9.37 16.37
CA GLU A 120 4.83 8.46 16.30
C GLU A 120 4.96 7.84 14.90
N VAL A 121 6.12 8.02 14.27
CA VAL A 121 6.32 7.76 12.83
C VAL A 121 6.36 6.26 12.57
N ALA A 122 5.54 5.80 11.61
CA ALA A 122 5.65 4.45 11.09
C ALA A 122 7.00 4.27 10.36
N PRO A 123 7.69 3.12 10.50
CA PRO A 123 8.94 2.90 9.77
C PRO A 123 8.72 3.01 8.26
N ALA A 124 9.63 3.73 7.57
CA ALA A 124 9.51 3.97 6.13
C ALA A 124 9.46 2.68 5.29
N ALA A 125 10.09 1.60 5.76
CA ALA A 125 10.11 0.30 5.09
C ALA A 125 8.77 -0.45 5.14
N MET A 126 7.79 0.02 5.92
CA MET A 126 6.51 -0.67 6.08
C MET A 126 5.58 -0.54 4.86
N ALA A 127 5.70 0.51 4.05
CA ALA A 127 4.86 0.73 2.87
C ALA A 127 5.67 1.35 1.72
N ASP A 128 5.20 1.24 0.47
CA ASP A 128 5.88 1.87 -0.67
C ASP A 128 5.95 3.40 -0.51
N HIS A 129 4.92 3.98 0.12
CA HIS A 129 4.85 5.39 0.46
C HIS A 129 4.31 5.61 1.88
N VAL A 130 5.05 6.34 2.70
CA VAL A 130 4.63 6.76 4.05
C VAL A 130 4.53 8.28 4.07
N LEU A 131 3.33 8.82 4.28
CA LEU A 131 3.07 10.25 4.36
C LEU A 131 2.67 10.61 5.78
N TRP A 132 3.59 11.20 6.54
CA TRP A 132 3.41 11.38 7.98
C TRP A 132 3.35 12.84 8.39
N LEU A 133 2.30 13.20 9.12
CA LEU A 133 2.19 14.51 9.77
C LEU A 133 2.95 14.51 11.09
N ASP A 134 3.95 15.39 11.20
CA ASP A 134 4.63 15.71 12.46
C ASP A 134 3.75 16.61 13.33
N ASP A 135 2.64 16.05 13.81
CA ASP A 135 1.71 16.68 14.74
C ASP A 135 1.29 15.66 15.81
N PRO A 136 1.71 15.83 17.07
CA PRO A 136 1.36 14.92 18.15
C PRO A 136 -0.06 15.16 18.69
N ASP A 137 -0.83 16.13 18.16
CA ASP A 137 -2.19 16.37 18.60
C ASP A 137 -3.09 15.18 18.24
N PRO A 138 -3.71 14.49 19.22
CA PRO A 138 -4.58 13.35 18.95
C PRO A 138 -5.83 13.72 18.14
N ARG A 139 -6.10 15.02 17.95
CA ARG A 139 -7.21 15.53 17.13
C ARG A 139 -6.85 15.72 15.67
N VAL A 140 -5.60 15.51 15.25
CA VAL A 140 -5.17 15.58 13.83
C VAL A 140 -6.13 14.88 12.85
N PRO A 141 -6.67 13.69 13.17
CA PRO A 141 -7.65 13.04 12.30
C PRO A 141 -8.93 13.87 12.06
N ALA A 142 -9.25 14.83 12.94
CA ALA A 142 -10.45 15.66 12.87
C ALA A 142 -10.16 17.15 12.56
N THR A 143 -8.90 17.59 12.56
CA THR A 143 -8.54 19.00 12.30
C THR A 143 -8.33 19.33 10.82
N GLY A 144 -8.37 18.32 9.94
CA GLY A 144 -8.28 18.49 8.49
C GLY A 144 -6.93 18.12 7.88
N GLY A 145 -5.94 17.68 8.67
CA GLY A 145 -4.59 17.40 8.18
C GLY A 145 -4.56 16.28 7.14
N PHE A 146 -5.20 15.15 7.45
CA PHE A 146 -5.35 14.05 6.50
C PHE A 146 -6.19 14.45 5.28
N VAL A 147 -7.20 15.29 5.48
CA VAL A 147 -8.05 15.80 4.40
C VAL A 147 -7.23 16.53 3.35
N LEU A 148 -6.37 17.44 3.81
CA LEU A 148 -5.43 18.13 2.93
C LEU A 148 -4.55 17.15 2.15
N PHE A 149 -4.04 16.10 2.78
CA PHE A 149 -3.09 15.18 2.14
C PHE A 149 -3.73 14.41 1.00
N TYR A 150 -4.88 13.76 1.25
CA TYR A 150 -5.52 13.01 0.17
C TYR A 150 -6.15 13.92 -0.90
N HIS A 151 -6.49 15.17 -0.57
CA HIS A 151 -6.88 16.17 -1.59
C HIS A 151 -5.70 16.59 -2.46
N LEU A 152 -4.53 16.83 -1.88
CA LEU A 152 -3.33 17.13 -2.65
C LEU A 152 -2.88 15.92 -3.48
N LEU A 153 -2.94 14.71 -2.94
CA LEU A 153 -2.69 13.48 -3.72
C LEU A 153 -3.65 13.39 -4.91
N TRP A 154 -4.93 13.64 -4.70
CA TRP A 154 -5.93 13.66 -5.78
C TRP A 154 -5.58 14.70 -6.85
N GLU A 155 -5.24 15.92 -6.45
CA GLU A 155 -4.93 17.01 -7.38
C GLU A 155 -3.65 16.73 -8.17
N LEU A 156 -2.56 16.36 -7.49
CA LEU A 156 -1.27 16.05 -8.09
C LEU A 156 -1.33 14.80 -9.00
N THR A 157 -2.13 13.80 -8.63
CA THR A 157 -2.41 12.64 -9.49
C THR A 157 -3.02 13.10 -10.82
N HIS A 158 -3.97 14.04 -10.76
CA HIS A 158 -4.57 14.61 -11.97
C HIS A 158 -3.63 15.49 -12.77
N VAL A 159 -2.73 16.24 -12.12
CA VAL A 159 -1.66 16.98 -12.80
C VAL A 159 -0.78 16.01 -13.59
N CYS A 160 -0.44 14.84 -13.03
CA CYS A 160 0.33 13.83 -13.77
C CYS A 160 -0.39 13.32 -15.04
N PHE A 161 -1.73 13.21 -15.02
CA PHE A 161 -2.50 12.85 -16.23
C PHE A 161 -2.44 13.92 -17.33
N GLU A 162 -2.31 15.20 -16.96
CA GLU A 162 -2.13 16.29 -17.92
C GLU A 162 -0.74 16.24 -18.57
N HIS A 163 0.22 15.61 -17.91
CA HIS A 163 1.59 15.38 -18.39
C HIS A 163 1.83 13.91 -18.75
N SER A 164 1.03 13.36 -19.67
CA SER A 164 1.04 11.92 -20.04
C SER A 164 2.40 11.33 -20.42
N GLY A 165 3.40 12.13 -20.79
CA GLY A 165 4.79 11.69 -20.95
C GLY A 165 5.39 11.05 -19.71
N LEU A 166 4.93 11.44 -18.51
CA LEU A 166 5.34 10.88 -17.21
C LEU A 166 4.79 9.46 -16.96
N LEU A 167 3.74 9.07 -17.70
CA LEU A 167 3.00 7.82 -17.48
C LEU A 167 3.42 6.71 -18.44
N LYS A 168 4.36 6.99 -19.34
CA LYS A 168 4.90 5.98 -20.25
C LYS A 168 5.69 4.94 -19.44
N PRO A 169 5.48 3.64 -19.67
CA PRO A 169 6.29 2.61 -19.05
C PRO A 169 7.76 2.87 -19.40
N GLN A 170 8.66 2.77 -18.41
CA GLN A 170 10.06 2.57 -18.72
C GLN A 170 10.22 1.11 -19.16
N PRO A 171 11.03 0.83 -20.19
CA PRO A 171 11.31 -0.54 -20.58
C PRO A 171 11.97 -1.26 -19.38
N ASP A 172 11.38 -2.35 -18.93
CA ASP A 172 12.04 -3.25 -17.98
C ASP A 172 13.27 -3.85 -18.68
N ASP A 173 14.42 -3.82 -18.02
CA ASP A 173 15.55 -4.62 -18.44
C ASP A 173 15.14 -6.10 -18.31
N GLU A 174 15.18 -6.88 -19.39
CA GLU A 174 14.90 -8.31 -19.35
C GLU A 174 15.96 -9.02 -18.49
N VAL A 175 15.67 -9.23 -17.20
CA VAL A 175 16.54 -9.97 -16.27
C VAL A 175 16.06 -11.42 -16.14
N CYS A 176 16.99 -12.36 -16.31
CA CYS A 176 16.74 -13.79 -16.13
C CYS A 176 16.35 -14.09 -14.67
N VAL A 177 15.15 -14.64 -14.43
CA VAL A 177 14.61 -14.93 -13.08
C VAL A 177 15.49 -15.89 -12.26
N THR A 178 16.27 -16.77 -12.90
CA THR A 178 17.20 -17.69 -12.22
C THR A 178 18.59 -17.11 -11.97
N CYS A 179 18.96 -16.02 -12.66
CA CYS A 179 20.23 -15.33 -12.45
C CYS A 179 20.05 -13.98 -11.73
N SER A 180 18.81 -13.59 -11.48
CA SER A 180 18.44 -12.44 -10.67
C SER A 180 18.59 -12.81 -9.20
N ASP A 181 19.28 -12.01 -8.41
CA ASP A 181 19.36 -12.16 -6.95
C ASP A 181 18.05 -11.74 -6.25
N GLU A 182 16.93 -11.73 -6.96
CA GLU A 182 15.64 -11.24 -6.47
C GLU A 182 14.88 -12.35 -5.70
N GLY A 183 14.63 -12.08 -4.42
CA GLY A 183 13.66 -12.82 -3.61
C GLY A 183 12.30 -12.14 -3.68
N ARG A 184 11.23 -12.91 -3.93
CA ARG A 184 9.85 -12.41 -3.99
C ARG A 184 9.12 -12.75 -2.70
N LEU A 185 8.45 -11.77 -2.12
CA LEU A 185 7.56 -12.04 -0.98
C LEU A 185 6.37 -12.90 -1.43
N GLY A 186 6.05 -13.91 -0.63
CA GLY A 186 4.91 -14.78 -0.83
C GLY A 186 4.13 -15.01 0.45
N GLU A 187 2.81 -15.13 0.33
CA GLU A 187 1.91 -15.52 1.41
C GLU A 187 1.46 -16.97 1.21
N VAL A 188 1.68 -17.82 2.21
CA VAL A 188 1.29 -19.23 2.17
C VAL A 188 -0.24 -19.34 2.14
N VAL A 189 -0.78 -20.08 1.17
CA VAL A 189 -2.22 -20.26 0.97
C VAL A 189 -2.72 -21.55 1.61
N SER A 190 -1.89 -22.59 1.66
CA SER A 190 -2.19 -23.89 2.25
C SER A 190 -0.99 -24.39 3.04
N ALA A 191 -1.25 -25.10 4.14
CA ALA A 191 -0.17 -25.71 4.93
C ALA A 191 0.73 -26.60 4.07
N SER A 192 2.01 -26.70 4.42
CA SER A 192 2.93 -27.52 3.63
C SER A 192 2.60 -29.01 3.74
N ALA A 193 2.71 -29.69 2.60
CA ALA A 193 2.50 -31.12 2.45
C ALA A 193 3.54 -31.67 1.48
N GLY A 194 4.33 -32.66 1.94
CA GLY A 194 5.36 -33.28 1.10
C GLY A 194 6.50 -32.34 0.69
N GLY A 195 6.85 -31.34 1.53
CA GLY A 195 7.91 -30.39 1.25
C GLY A 195 7.52 -29.25 0.29
N GLN A 196 6.23 -29.05 0.06
CA GLN A 196 5.70 -28.00 -0.80
C GLN A 196 4.47 -27.34 -0.18
N ALA A 197 4.23 -26.07 -0.55
CA ALA A 197 3.01 -25.35 -0.23
C ALA A 197 2.57 -24.47 -1.42
N ARG A 198 1.26 -24.20 -1.53
CA ARG A 198 0.79 -23.15 -2.46
C ARG A 198 1.07 -21.79 -1.84
N VAL A 199 1.68 -20.90 -2.59
CA VAL A 199 2.05 -19.56 -2.14
C VAL A 199 1.52 -18.52 -3.13
N ARG A 200 0.84 -17.49 -2.62
CA ARG A 200 0.43 -16.32 -3.39
C ARG A 200 1.58 -15.33 -3.42
N THR A 201 2.01 -14.96 -4.61
CA THR A 201 2.96 -13.85 -4.84
C THR A 201 2.29 -12.78 -5.70
N ALA A 202 2.99 -11.66 -5.91
CA ALA A 202 2.54 -10.60 -6.83
C ALA A 202 2.26 -11.11 -8.25
N ARG A 203 2.85 -12.26 -8.65
CA ARG A 203 2.68 -12.86 -9.99
C ARG A 203 1.55 -13.90 -10.04
N GLY A 204 0.89 -14.17 -8.92
CA GLY A 204 -0.15 -15.19 -8.79
C GLY A 204 0.20 -16.29 -7.79
N VAL A 205 -0.62 -17.33 -7.77
CA VAL A 205 -0.42 -18.48 -6.89
C VAL A 205 0.43 -19.53 -7.61
N GLU A 206 1.49 -19.99 -6.94
CA GLU A 206 2.41 -21.00 -7.45
C GLU A 206 2.72 -22.06 -6.38
N ASP A 207 3.13 -23.25 -6.82
CA ASP A 207 3.63 -24.31 -5.93
C ASP A 207 5.09 -24.01 -5.60
N VAL A 208 5.41 -23.88 -4.31
CA VAL A 208 6.74 -23.52 -3.82
C VAL A 208 7.30 -24.66 -2.98
N VAL A 209 8.57 -24.98 -3.20
CA VAL A 209 9.31 -25.94 -2.35
C VAL A 209 9.59 -25.31 -0.99
N THR A 210 9.12 -25.92 0.08
CA THR A 210 9.20 -25.39 1.46
C THR A 210 10.11 -26.21 2.37
N THR A 211 10.81 -27.21 1.85
CA THR A 211 11.65 -28.14 2.64
C THR A 211 12.66 -27.45 3.57
N LEU A 212 13.13 -26.26 3.23
CA LEU A 212 14.07 -25.47 4.04
C LEU A 212 13.41 -24.76 5.23
N VAL A 213 12.11 -24.48 5.13
CA VAL A 213 11.36 -23.65 6.09
C VAL A 213 10.16 -24.38 6.68
N ASP A 214 9.98 -25.68 6.41
CA ASP A 214 8.87 -26.48 6.91
C ASP A 214 8.85 -26.58 8.45
N PRO A 215 7.66 -26.73 9.07
CA PRO A 215 6.34 -26.68 8.46
C PRO A 215 5.83 -25.24 8.30
N VAL A 216 5.17 -24.90 7.20
CA VAL A 216 4.53 -23.58 7.03
C VAL A 216 3.01 -23.67 7.10
N ALA A 217 2.37 -22.62 7.62
CA ALA A 217 0.93 -22.52 7.80
C ALA A 217 0.29 -21.43 6.90
N PRO A 218 -1.01 -21.54 6.56
CA PRO A 218 -1.71 -20.50 5.81
C PRO A 218 -1.59 -19.13 6.49
N GLY A 219 -1.31 -18.09 5.69
CA GLY A 219 -1.14 -16.70 6.15
C GLY A 219 0.28 -16.34 6.59
N GLU A 220 1.19 -17.32 6.72
CA GLU A 220 2.61 -17.05 6.95
C GLU A 220 3.26 -16.44 5.70
N LEU A 221 4.24 -15.56 5.92
CA LEU A 221 5.01 -14.92 4.86
C LEU A 221 6.34 -15.62 4.67
N VAL A 222 6.72 -15.84 3.42
CA VAL A 222 7.96 -16.50 3.02
C VAL A 222 8.64 -15.71 1.92
N LEU A 223 9.97 -15.77 1.90
CA LEU A 223 10.78 -15.27 0.79
C LEU A 223 11.00 -16.38 -0.22
N VAL A 224 10.50 -16.19 -1.45
CA VAL A 224 10.54 -17.17 -2.54
C VAL A 224 11.60 -16.77 -3.55
N HIS A 225 12.55 -17.67 -3.80
CA HIS A 225 13.58 -17.51 -4.82
C HIS A 225 13.70 -18.79 -5.64
N ALA A 226 13.70 -18.67 -6.98
CA ALA A 226 13.76 -19.79 -7.92
C ALA A 226 12.79 -20.96 -7.59
N GLY A 227 11.57 -20.66 -7.15
CA GLY A 227 10.53 -21.65 -6.81
C GLY A 227 10.70 -22.33 -5.44
N THR A 228 11.64 -21.85 -4.60
CA THR A 228 11.90 -22.37 -3.26
C THR A 228 11.71 -21.26 -2.22
N ALA A 229 11.04 -21.59 -1.10
CA ALA A 229 10.99 -20.72 0.06
C ALA A 229 12.31 -20.84 0.84
N ILE A 230 13.09 -19.75 0.84
CA ILE A 230 14.44 -19.71 1.43
C ILE A 230 14.47 -19.17 2.86
N SER A 231 13.45 -18.41 3.26
CA SER A 231 13.28 -17.92 4.62
C SER A 231 11.80 -17.69 4.93
N ARG A 232 11.45 -17.76 6.21
CA ARG A 232 10.22 -17.14 6.73
C ARG A 232 10.47 -15.65 6.94
N MET A 233 9.41 -14.85 6.95
CA MET A 233 9.49 -13.44 7.29
C MET A 233 8.82 -13.25 8.64
N ASP A 234 9.63 -12.96 9.66
CA ASP A 234 9.12 -12.76 11.01
C ASP A 234 8.50 -11.36 11.17
N GLU A 235 7.79 -11.14 12.28
CA GLU A 235 7.16 -9.86 12.60
C GLU A 235 8.17 -8.69 12.72
N GLU A 236 9.42 -9.00 13.05
CA GLU A 236 10.52 -8.04 13.29
C GLU A 236 11.39 -7.78 12.05
N ASP A 237 11.37 -8.65 11.03
CA ASP A 237 12.25 -8.53 9.85
C ASP A 237 11.83 -7.45 8.84
N VAL A 238 10.66 -6.83 9.06
CA VAL A 238 10.05 -5.83 8.17
C VAL A 238 9.79 -4.49 8.92
N SER A 239 10.22 -4.37 10.19
CA SER A 239 10.07 -3.17 11.01
C SER A 239 11.18 -2.15 10.81
#